data_AF-A0A7R8ZGT6-F1
#
_entry.id   AF-A0A7R8ZGT6-F1
#
_cell.length_a   1.000
_cell.length_b   1.000
_cell.length_c   1.000
_cell.angle_alpha   90.00
_cell.angle_beta   90.00
_cell.angle_gamma   90.00
#
_symmetry.space_group_name_H-M   'P 1'
#
loop_
_entity.id
_entity.type
_entity.pdbx_description
1 polymer ?
#
loop_
_entity_poly.entity_id
_entity_poly.type
_entity_poly.pdbx_seq_one_letter_code
_entity_poly.pdbx_strand_id
1 'polypeptide(L)'
;MNIRCARPEDLMNMQHCNLLCLPENYQMKYYFYHGLSWPQLSYVAEDEKGQIVGYVLAKMEEDTEDAPHGHITSLAVKRSHRRLGLAQKLMDQASRAMVGGVRH
;
A
#
# COMPACT_ATOMS: atom_id res chain seq x y z
N MET A 1 -8.19 14.59 -3.96
CA MET A 1 -7.40 13.41 -3.57
C MET A 1 -8.11 12.17 -4.08
N ASN A 2 -7.48 11.42 -4.97
CA ASN A 2 -8.00 10.16 -5.47
C ASN A 2 -7.34 8.99 -4.72
N ILE A 3 -8.11 7.94 -4.41
CA ILE A 3 -7.59 6.71 -3.81
C ILE A 3 -7.89 5.57 -4.77
N ARG A 4 -6.86 4.84 -5.16
CA ARG A 4 -6.97 3.76 -6.13
C ARG A 4 -5.96 2.65 -5.85
N CYS A 5 -6.21 1.49 -6.44
CA CYS A 5 -5.26 0.37 -6.42
C CYS A 5 -3.92 0.83 -7.02
N ALA A 6 -2.83 0.42 -6.38
CA ALA A 6 -1.48 0.67 -6.87
C ALA A 6 -1.23 -0.12 -8.16
N ARG A 7 -0.49 0.48 -9.09
CA ARG A 7 -0.03 -0.14 -10.34
C ARG A 7 1.49 -0.28 -10.31
N PRO A 8 2.09 -1.12 -11.17
CA PRO A 8 3.55 -1.25 -11.25
C PRO A 8 4.28 0.09 -11.46
N GLU A 9 3.69 1.01 -12.23
CA GLU A 9 4.19 2.37 -12.47
C GLU A 9 4.23 3.25 -11.20
N ASP A 10 3.43 2.95 -10.17
CA ASP A 10 3.39 3.71 -8.92
C ASP A 10 4.51 3.30 -7.94
N LEU A 11 5.09 2.10 -8.10
CA LEU A 11 5.95 1.49 -7.08
C LEU A 11 7.20 2.35 -6.77
N MET A 12 7.78 3.00 -7.78
CA MET A 12 8.91 3.92 -7.56
C MET A 12 8.50 5.15 -6.74
N ASN A 13 7.29 5.68 -6.98
CA ASN A 13 6.75 6.81 -6.24
C ASN A 13 6.34 6.42 -4.81
N MET A 14 5.90 5.17 -4.61
CA MET A 14 5.67 4.60 -3.27
C MET A 14 6.99 4.52 -2.49
N GLN A 15 8.06 3.99 -3.10
CA GLN A 15 9.38 3.94 -2.47
C GLN A 15 9.90 5.33 -2.13
N HIS A 16 9.75 6.30 -3.03
CA HIS A 16 10.12 7.69 -2.76
C HIS A 16 9.32 8.26 -1.57
N CYS A 17 8.02 7.96 -1.48
CA CYS A 17 7.19 8.38 -0.35
C CYS A 17 7.62 7.70 0.97
N ASN A 18 8.03 6.43 0.94
CA ASN A 18 8.57 5.69 2.08
C ASN A 18 9.82 6.37 2.64
N LEU A 19 10.82 6.61 1.78
CA LEU A 19 12.09 7.29 2.12
C LEU A 19 11.89 8.66 2.76
N LEU A 20 10.86 9.40 2.34
CA LEU A 20 10.54 10.72 2.91
C LEU A 20 9.82 10.66 4.26
N CYS A 21 9.13 9.55 4.56
CA CYS A 21 8.17 9.50 5.65
C CYS A 21 8.55 8.56 6.79
N LEU A 22 9.35 7.52 6.53
CA LEU A 22 9.63 6.43 7.45
C LEU A 22 11.15 6.12 7.50
N PRO A 23 11.68 5.74 8.67
CA PRO A 23 13.07 5.30 8.80
C PRO A 23 13.28 3.86 8.26
N GLU A 24 12.26 3.00 8.29
CA GLU A 24 12.31 1.65 7.72
C GLU A 24 12.09 1.68 6.21
N ASN A 25 13.14 1.31 5.47
CA ASN A 25 13.17 1.38 4.01
C ASN A 25 13.44 0.02 3.38
N TYR A 26 12.95 -0.17 2.16
CA TYR A 26 13.04 -1.43 1.44
C TYR A 26 13.61 -1.23 0.03
N GLN A 27 14.32 -2.24 -0.47
CA GLN A 27 14.78 -2.26 -1.85
C GLN A 27 13.61 -2.42 -2.82
N MET A 28 13.76 -1.92 -4.05
CA MET A 28 12.72 -1.95 -5.08
C MET A 28 12.24 -3.38 -5.41
N LYS A 29 13.12 -4.38 -5.31
CA LYS A 29 12.77 -5.80 -5.43
C LYS A 29 11.62 -6.20 -4.50
N TYR A 30 11.56 -5.65 -3.29
CA TYR A 30 10.53 -5.95 -2.31
C TYR A 30 9.18 -5.32 -2.68
N TYR A 31 9.19 -4.12 -3.26
CA TYR A 31 7.99 -3.49 -3.81
C TYR A 31 7.44 -4.28 -5.01
N PHE A 32 8.32 -4.72 -5.92
CA PHE A 32 7.91 -5.59 -7.04
C PHE A 32 7.34 -6.92 -6.56
N TYR A 33 7.93 -7.55 -5.56
CA TYR A 33 7.40 -8.78 -4.97
C TYR A 33 5.95 -8.59 -4.49
N HIS A 34 5.65 -7.51 -3.76
CA HIS A 34 4.27 -7.22 -3.35
C HIS A 34 3.33 -6.96 -4.54
N GLY A 35 3.76 -6.12 -5.48
CA GLY A 35 2.93 -5.73 -6.63
C GLY A 35 2.66 -6.87 -7.61
N LEU A 36 3.50 -7.90 -7.63
CA LEU A 36 3.34 -9.08 -8.48
C LEU A 36 2.61 -10.23 -7.77
N SER A 37 2.86 -10.43 -6.46
CA SER A 37 2.22 -11.50 -5.69
C SER A 37 0.79 -11.14 -5.27
N TRP A 38 0.54 -9.88 -4.90
CA TRP A 38 -0.77 -9.40 -4.43
C TRP A 38 -1.14 -8.04 -5.04
N PRO A 39 -1.31 -7.96 -6.37
CA PRO A 39 -1.55 -6.70 -7.08
C PRO A 39 -2.75 -5.91 -6.56
N GLN A 40 -3.74 -6.57 -5.97
CA GLN A 40 -4.99 -5.99 -5.49
C GLN A 40 -4.93 -5.41 -4.06
N LEU A 41 -3.85 -5.64 -3.29
CA LEU A 41 -3.81 -5.31 -1.86
C LEU A 41 -3.19 -3.96 -1.55
N SER A 42 -2.37 -3.43 -2.46
CA SER A 42 -1.68 -2.15 -2.26
C SER A 42 -2.46 -1.02 -2.91
N TYR A 43 -2.55 0.11 -2.21
CA TYR A 43 -3.31 1.28 -2.65
C TYR A 43 -2.47 2.55 -2.53
N VAL A 44 -2.78 3.52 -3.36
CA VAL A 44 -2.15 4.85 -3.34
C VAL A 44 -3.19 5.95 -3.20
N ALA A 45 -2.76 7.05 -2.59
CA ALA A 45 -3.47 8.32 -2.57
C ALA A 45 -2.70 9.32 -3.43
N GLU A 46 -3.37 9.88 -4.42
CA GLU A 46 -2.81 10.87 -5.35
C GLU A 46 -3.51 12.22 -5.22
N ASP A 47 -2.73 13.29 -5.41
CA ASP A 47 -3.26 14.64 -5.49
C ASP A 47 -3.88 14.95 -6.86
N GLU A 48 -4.38 16.18 -7.03
CA GLU A 48 -5.02 16.63 -8.27
C GLU A 48 -4.04 16.70 -9.47
N LYS A 49 -2.73 16.64 -9.20
CA LYS A 49 -1.67 16.60 -10.21
C LYS A 49 -1.19 15.17 -10.49
N GLY A 50 -1.81 14.16 -9.87
CA GLY A 50 -1.43 12.76 -9.98
C GLY A 50 -0.17 12.39 -9.18
N GLN A 51 0.28 13.25 -8.25
CA GLN A 51 1.43 12.93 -7.41
C GLN A 51 1.02 12.04 -6.24
N ILE A 52 1.79 10.98 -6.00
CA ILE A 52 1.59 10.12 -4.83
C ILE A 52 1.90 10.90 -3.55
N VAL A 53 0.89 11.05 -2.69
CA VAL A 53 0.99 11.74 -1.40
C VAL A 53 0.81 10.79 -0.21
N GLY A 54 0.39 9.57 -0.46
CA GLY A 54 0.39 8.48 0.51
C GLY A 54 0.18 7.13 -0.16
N TYR A 55 0.50 6.06 0.55
CA TYR A 55 0.33 4.69 0.07
C TYR A 55 0.14 3.73 1.24
N VAL A 56 -0.42 2.57 0.93
CA VAL A 56 -0.35 1.35 1.74
C VAL A 56 0.22 0.23 0.89
N LEU A 57 1.26 -0.43 1.40
CA LEU A 57 1.89 -1.61 0.83
C LEU A 57 1.50 -2.80 1.71
N ALA A 58 0.84 -3.79 1.12
CA ALA A 58 0.26 -4.90 1.87
C ALA A 58 0.40 -6.24 1.14
N LYS A 59 0.40 -7.33 1.92
CA LYS A 59 0.47 -8.71 1.45
C LYS A 59 -0.50 -9.60 2.23
N MET A 60 -0.71 -10.84 1.75
CA MET A 60 -1.19 -11.91 2.62
C MET A 60 0.01 -12.59 3.29
N GLU A 61 -0.14 -13.09 4.51
CA GLU A 61 0.86 -14.00 5.04
C GLU A 61 0.83 -15.35 4.30
N GLU A 62 2.03 -15.88 4.04
CA GLU A 62 2.23 -17.12 3.29
C GLU A 62 2.36 -18.35 4.21
N ASP A 63 2.50 -18.14 5.53
CA ASP A 63 2.57 -19.23 6.48
C ASP A 63 1.23 -19.98 6.56
N THR A 64 1.29 -21.30 6.35
CA THR A 64 0.11 -22.18 6.24
C THR A 64 -0.32 -22.75 7.58
N GLU A 65 0.44 -22.55 8.66
CA GLU A 65 0.08 -23.05 10.00
C GLU A 65 -1.05 -22.24 10.64
N ASP A 66 -1.17 -20.96 10.26
CA ASP A 66 -2.20 -20.04 10.76
C ASP A 66 -3.37 -19.85 9.77
N ALA A 67 -4.49 -19.35 10.29
CA ALA A 67 -5.59 -18.91 9.44
C ALA A 67 -5.12 -17.79 8.49
N PRO A 68 -5.56 -17.77 7.21
CA PRO A 68 -5.17 -16.74 6.26
C PRO A 68 -5.45 -15.33 6.80
N HIS A 69 -4.42 -14.50 6.89
CA HIS A 69 -4.52 -13.14 7.37
C HIS A 69 -3.64 -12.19 6.55
N GLY A 70 -4.08 -10.93 6.48
CA GLY A 70 -3.36 -9.89 5.78
C GLY A 70 -2.30 -9.23 6.66
N HIS A 71 -1.24 -8.74 6.03
CA HIS A 71 -0.16 -8.01 6.67
C HIS A 71 0.04 -6.65 6.01
N ILE A 72 0.18 -5.61 6.83
CA ILE A 72 0.52 -4.26 6.38
C ILE A 72 2.02 -4.07 6.50
N THR A 73 2.70 -4.17 5.38
CA THR A 73 4.17 -4.02 5.31
C THR A 73 4.58 -2.58 5.56
N SER A 74 3.86 -1.62 4.98
CA SER A 74 4.19 -0.20 5.13
C SER A 74 2.99 0.70 4.82
N LEU A 75 2.79 1.74 5.62
CA LEU A 75 1.75 2.76 5.44
C LEU A 75 2.36 4.14 5.68
N ALA A 76 2.27 5.03 4.70
CA ALA A 76 2.78 6.39 4.86
C ALA A 76 1.90 7.42 4.16
N VAL A 77 1.84 8.62 4.75
CA VAL A 77 1.24 9.81 4.16
C VAL A 77 2.18 10.99 4.40
N LYS A 78 2.52 11.71 3.32
CA LYS A 78 3.36 12.91 3.36
C LYS A 78 2.80 13.90 4.37
N ARG A 79 3.70 14.54 5.15
CA ARG A 79 3.30 15.46 6.24
C ARG A 79 2.34 16.56 5.77
N SER A 80 2.54 17.09 4.57
CA SER A 80 1.69 18.11 3.95
C SER A 80 0.24 17.67 3.69
N HIS A 81 -0.03 16.36 3.70
CA HIS A 81 -1.34 15.77 3.41
C HIS A 81 -1.90 14.94 4.58
N ARG A 82 -1.31 15.06 5.78
CA ARG A 82 -1.81 14.42 7.01
C ARG A 82 -3.06 15.12 7.53
N ARG A 83 -3.81 14.44 8.42
CA ARG A 83 -5.09 14.90 9.01
C ARG A 83 -6.24 15.09 8.01
N LEU A 84 -6.13 14.50 6.81
CA LEU A 84 -7.18 14.46 5.79
C LEU A 84 -7.91 13.09 5.74
N GLY A 85 -7.66 12.19 6.71
CA GLY A 85 -8.24 10.85 6.75
C GLY A 85 -7.69 9.87 5.69
N LEU A 86 -6.62 10.21 4.97
CA LEU A 86 -6.06 9.38 3.89
C LEU A 86 -5.58 8.01 4.39
N ALA A 87 -4.88 7.97 5.53
CA ALA A 87 -4.38 6.71 6.09
C ALA A 87 -5.52 5.72 6.39
N GLN A 88 -6.61 6.20 7.00
CA GLN A 88 -7.79 5.39 7.28
C GLN A 88 -8.41 4.86 5.99
N LYS A 89 -8.64 5.74 4.99
CA LYS A 89 -9.23 5.32 3.71
C LYS A 89 -8.35 4.33 2.94
N LEU A 90 -7.03 4.47 3.00
CA LEU A 90 -6.08 3.51 2.41
C LEU A 90 -6.21 2.14 3.08
N MET A 91 -6.23 2.12 4.42
CA MET A 91 -6.40 0.90 5.22
C MET A 91 -7.75 0.23 4.97
N ASP A 92 -8.83 1.00 4.89
CA ASP A 92 -10.18 0.47 4.61
C ASP A 92 -10.21 -0.25 3.25
N GLN A 93 -9.55 0.30 2.22
CA GLN A 93 -9.47 -0.32 0.91
C GLN A 93 -8.63 -1.60 0.92
N ALA A 94 -7.42 -1.55 1.50
CA ALA A 94 -6.56 -2.72 1.61
C ALA A 94 -7.23 -3.85 2.40
N SER A 95 -7.87 -3.54 3.54
CA SER A 95 -8.58 -4.51 4.37
C SER A 95 -9.75 -5.16 3.62
N ARG A 96 -10.55 -4.36 2.90
CA ARG A 96 -11.63 -4.90 2.05
C ARG A 96 -11.09 -5.81 0.95
N ALA A 97 -9.97 -5.45 0.33
CA ALA A 97 -9.34 -6.27 -0.70
C ALA A 97 -8.78 -7.58 -0.14
N MET A 98 -8.23 -7.57 1.08
CA MET A 98 -7.79 -8.78 1.78
C MET A 98 -8.96 -9.74 1.98
N VAL A 99 -10.08 -9.27 2.54
CA VAL A 99 -11.26 -10.11 2.78
C VAL A 99 -11.89 -10.59 1.46
N GLY A 100 -11.95 -9.73 0.44
CA GLY A 100 -12.54 -10.06 -0.86
C GLY A 100 -11.70 -11.02 -1.70
N GLY A 101 -10.37 -11.02 -1.52
CA GLY A 101 -9.42 -11.87 -2.24
C GLY A 101 -9.31 -13.30 -1.69
N VAL A 102 -9.84 -13.59 -0.50
CA VAL A 102 -9.93 -14.96 0.05
C VAL A 102 -11.15 -15.69 -0.52
N ARG A 103 -11.32 -15.68 -1.84
CA ARG A 103 -12.28 -16.55 -2.53
C ARG A 103 -11.49 -17.50 -3.42
N HIS A 104 -11.57 -18.77 -3.02
CA HIS A 104 -11.00 -19.99 -3.59
C HIS A 104 -10.74 -19.98 -5.10
#